data_AF-A0A182PHN5-F1
#
_entry.id   AF-A0A182PHN5-F1
#
_cell.length_a   1.000
_cell.length_b   1.000
_cell.length_c   1.000
_cell.angle_alpha   90.00
_cell.angle_beta   90.00
_cell.angle_gamma   90.00
#
_symmetry.space_group_name_H-M   'P 1'
#
loop_
_entity.id
_entity.type
_entity.pdbx_description
1 polymer ?
#
loop_
_entity_poly.entity_id
_entity_poly.type
_entity_poly.pdbx_seq_one_letter_code
_entity_poly.pdbx_strand_id
1 'polypeptide(L)'
;MKLLQNSWSDMLVLDHIHQRLHNGLPDETTLHNGQKFDLLGLGLLGVPSLAEHFNELQNKLQELKFDVGDYICMKFLLLLNPDVRGITNRKTVVEGYENVQAALLDYTLTCYPSVPDKFSKLLSIIPEIHGMAARGEEHLYIKHCAGSAPSQTLLMEMLHAKRK
;
A
#
# COMPACT_ATOMS: atom_id res chain seq x y z
N MET A 1 4.20 -10.52 -13.69
CA MET A 1 2.87 -9.87 -13.79
C MET A 1 1.94 -10.20 -12.62
N LYS A 2 1.67 -11.47 -12.29
CA LYS A 2 0.67 -11.85 -11.27
C LYS A 2 0.85 -11.19 -9.89
N LEU A 3 2.08 -11.12 -9.39
CA LEU A 3 2.39 -10.45 -8.11
C LEU A 3 2.02 -8.96 -8.13
N LEU A 4 2.48 -8.23 -9.15
CA LEU A 4 2.13 -6.81 -9.33
C LEU A 4 0.62 -6.61 -9.50
N GLN A 5 -0.03 -7.45 -10.30
CA GLN A 5 -1.49 -7.42 -10.46
C GLN A 5 -2.23 -7.65 -9.15
N ASN A 6 -1.63 -8.38 -8.20
CA ASN A 6 -2.20 -8.63 -6.89
C ASN A 6 -2.00 -7.47 -5.90
N SER A 7 -0.88 -6.76 -5.96
CA SER A 7 -0.45 -5.84 -4.88
C SER A 7 -0.32 -4.36 -5.27
N TRP A 8 -0.70 -3.99 -6.50
CA TRP A 8 -0.52 -2.61 -6.98
C TRP A 8 -1.22 -1.56 -6.13
N SER A 9 -2.45 -1.82 -5.71
CA SER A 9 -3.25 -0.90 -4.89
C SER A 9 -2.73 -0.83 -3.45
N ASP A 10 -2.33 -1.96 -2.87
CA ASP A 10 -1.67 -2.05 -1.57
C ASP A 10 -0.39 -1.20 -1.56
N MET A 11 0.41 -1.29 -2.63
CA MET A 11 1.62 -0.47 -2.79
C MET A 11 1.30 1.02 -2.91
N LEU A 12 0.27 1.42 -3.65
CA LEU A 12 -0.13 2.83 -3.76
C LEU A 12 -0.55 3.42 -2.41
N VAL A 13 -1.29 2.64 -1.62
CA VAL A 13 -1.68 3.03 -0.25
C VAL A 13 -0.44 3.21 0.63
N LEU A 14 0.45 2.21 0.67
CA LEU A 14 1.67 2.26 1.47
C LEU A 14 2.59 3.41 1.05
N ASP A 15 2.74 3.62 -0.27
CA ASP A 15 3.54 4.71 -0.83
C ASP A 15 2.95 6.07 -0.41
N HIS A 16 1.63 6.23 -0.43
CA HIS A 16 1.00 7.47 0.00
C HIS A 16 1.21 7.74 1.50
N ILE A 17 1.07 6.72 2.35
CA ILE A 17 1.37 6.83 3.79
C ILE A 17 2.83 7.25 4.01
N HIS A 18 3.79 6.61 3.32
CA HIS A 18 5.21 6.97 3.41
C HIS A 18 5.45 8.43 3.02
N GLN A 19 4.89 8.90 1.89
CA GLN A 19 5.07 10.28 1.44
C GLN A 19 4.54 11.29 2.45
N ARG A 20 3.43 10.99 3.11
CA ARG A 20 2.86 11.86 4.15
C ARG A 20 3.74 11.89 5.40
N LEU A 21 4.18 10.73 5.89
CA LEU A 21 5.00 10.62 7.09
C LEU A 21 6.41 11.22 6.93
N HIS A 22 7.04 10.99 5.78
CA HIS A 22 8.46 11.31 5.62
C HIS A 22 8.74 12.57 4.81
N ASN A 23 7.83 12.94 3.90
CA ASN A 23 8.02 14.07 2.99
C ASN A 23 6.99 15.18 3.19
N GLY A 24 6.10 15.05 4.19
CA GLY A 24 5.12 16.07 4.53
C GLY A 24 4.12 16.37 3.41
N LEU A 25 3.76 15.35 2.62
CA LEU A 25 2.76 15.49 1.55
C LEU A 25 1.45 16.06 2.13
N PRO A 26 0.98 17.24 1.68
CA PRO A 26 -0.23 17.86 2.21
C PRO A 26 -1.51 17.16 1.70
N ASP A 27 -2.64 17.48 2.33
CA ASP A 27 -3.97 17.00 1.91
C ASP A 27 -4.42 17.58 0.58
N GLU A 28 -4.03 18.83 0.28
CA GLU A 28 -4.42 19.52 -0.93
C GLU A 28 -3.25 20.33 -1.51
N THR A 29 -3.34 20.59 -2.82
CA THR A 29 -2.44 21.51 -3.51
C THR A 29 -3.22 22.35 -4.52
N THR A 30 -2.71 23.55 -4.83
CA THR A 30 -3.31 24.43 -5.84
C THR A 30 -2.60 24.24 -7.17
N LEU A 31 -3.34 23.82 -8.20
CA LEU A 31 -2.84 23.66 -9.56
C LEU A 31 -2.59 25.02 -10.23
N HIS A 32 -1.82 25.01 -11.31
CA HIS A 32 -1.48 26.22 -12.08
C HIS A 32 -2.70 26.99 -12.63
N ASN A 33 -3.84 26.30 -12.77
CA ASN A 33 -5.11 26.87 -13.22
C ASN A 33 -6.00 27.39 -12.06
N GLY A 34 -5.49 27.41 -10.82
CA GLY A 34 -6.20 27.86 -9.62
C GLY A 34 -7.12 26.82 -8.97
N GLN A 35 -7.28 25.63 -9.56
CA GLN A 35 -8.07 24.56 -8.97
C GLN A 35 -7.35 23.93 -7.78
N LYS A 36 -8.09 23.65 -6.70
CA LYS A 36 -7.60 22.80 -5.61
C LYS A 36 -7.69 21.33 -6.01
N PHE A 37 -6.61 20.61 -5.77
CA PHE A 37 -6.53 19.17 -5.99
C PHE A 37 -6.40 18.47 -4.65
N ASP A 38 -7.33 17.55 -4.37
CA ASP A 38 -7.31 16.68 -3.19
C ASP A 38 -6.26 15.58 -3.36
N LEU A 39 -5.11 15.76 -2.72
CA LEU A 39 -4.02 14.80 -2.71
C LEU A 39 -4.33 13.61 -1.80
N LEU A 40 -5.03 13.83 -0.68
CA LEU A 40 -5.44 12.73 0.22
C LEU A 40 -6.32 11.74 -0.54
N GLY A 41 -7.19 12.22 -1.43
CA GLY A 41 -7.99 11.38 -2.33
C GLY A 41 -7.19 10.34 -3.12
N LEU A 42 -5.90 10.58 -3.40
CA LEU A 42 -5.00 9.60 -4.04
C LEU A 42 -4.70 8.41 -3.11
N GLY A 43 -4.38 8.67 -1.83
CA GLY A 43 -4.14 7.62 -0.83
C GLY A 43 -5.38 6.84 -0.46
N LEU A 44 -6.56 7.46 -0.62
CA LEU A 44 -7.86 6.84 -0.39
C LEU A 44 -8.42 6.14 -1.64
N LEU A 45 -7.69 6.16 -2.76
CA LEU A 45 -8.12 5.61 -4.05
C LEU A 45 -9.53 6.10 -4.46
N GLY A 46 -9.82 7.37 -4.16
CA GLY A 46 -11.11 8.02 -4.47
C GLY A 46 -12.25 7.72 -3.50
N VAL A 47 -12.00 7.15 -2.32
CA VAL A 47 -13.04 6.81 -1.33
C VAL A 47 -12.93 7.68 -0.05
N PRO A 48 -13.61 8.83 0.03
CA PRO A 48 -13.49 9.76 1.16
C PRO A 48 -13.81 9.15 2.53
N SER A 49 -14.72 8.16 2.58
CA SER A 49 -15.08 7.48 3.84
C SER A 49 -13.94 6.62 4.43
N LEU A 50 -12.82 6.46 3.72
CA LEU A 50 -11.63 5.78 4.23
C LEU A 50 -10.68 6.72 4.99
N ALA A 51 -10.93 8.03 4.99
CA ALA A 51 -10.01 9.02 5.57
C ALA A 51 -9.67 8.77 7.05
N GLU A 52 -10.67 8.44 7.87
CA GLU A 52 -10.46 8.15 9.30
C GLU A 52 -9.56 6.94 9.48
N HIS A 53 -9.85 5.83 8.78
CA HIS A 53 -9.05 4.62 8.85
C HIS A 53 -7.63 4.81 8.29
N PHE A 54 -7.47 5.60 7.23
CA PHE A 54 -6.16 5.98 6.70
C PHE A 54 -5.34 6.75 7.76
N ASN A 55 -5.96 7.70 8.46
CA ASN A 55 -5.31 8.46 9.52
C ASN A 55 -4.95 7.57 10.73
N GLU A 56 -5.81 6.62 11.11
CA GLU A 56 -5.49 5.62 12.14
C GLU A 56 -4.23 4.81 11.77
N LEU A 57 -4.13 4.34 10.51
CA LEU A 57 -2.96 3.62 10.02
C LEU A 57 -1.70 4.49 10.06
N GLN A 58 -1.81 5.74 9.61
CA GLN A 58 -0.71 6.69 9.67
C GLN A 58 -0.22 6.91 11.11
N ASN A 59 -1.14 7.08 12.07
CA ASN A 59 -0.82 7.26 13.49
C ASN A 59 -0.14 6.00 14.07
N LYS A 60 -0.68 4.80 13.81
CA LYS A 60 -0.06 3.54 14.22
C LYS A 60 1.39 3.42 13.71
N LEU A 61 1.62 3.74 12.43
CA LEU A 61 2.96 3.70 11.84
C LEU A 61 3.89 4.77 12.44
N GLN A 62 3.37 5.96 12.75
CA GLN A 62 4.14 7.00 13.43
C GLN A 62 4.58 6.55 14.84
N GLU A 63 3.68 5.93 15.61
CA GLU A 63 3.99 5.36 16.93
C GLU A 63 5.05 4.24 16.86
N LEU A 64 5.03 3.47 15.77
CA LEU A 64 6.03 2.42 15.50
C LEU A 64 7.39 2.98 15.05
N LYS A 65 7.54 4.31 14.96
CA LYS A 65 8.71 4.95 14.37
C LYS A 65 9.02 4.35 13.00
N PHE A 66 7.97 4.19 12.18
CA PHE A 66 8.07 3.67 10.83
C PHE A 66 9.07 4.49 10.04
N ASP A 67 9.99 3.82 9.35
CA ASP A 67 11.08 4.46 8.63
C ASP A 67 11.27 3.90 7.21
N VAL A 68 12.31 4.35 6.51
CA VAL A 68 12.59 3.91 5.14
C VAL A 68 12.94 2.42 5.08
N GLY A 69 13.62 1.87 6.10
CA GLY A 69 13.95 0.45 6.18
C GLY A 69 12.71 -0.41 6.30
N ASP A 70 11.81 -0.05 7.23
CA ASP A 70 10.51 -0.71 7.42
C ASP A 70 9.68 -0.64 6.13
N TYR A 71 9.61 0.54 5.50
CA TYR A 71 8.86 0.79 4.27
C TYR A 71 9.30 -0.11 3.11
N ILE A 72 10.61 -0.20 2.86
CA ILE A 72 11.14 -1.06 1.80
C ILE A 72 10.78 -2.52 2.08
N CYS A 73 10.97 -2.99 3.32
CA CYS A 73 10.60 -4.36 3.69
C CYS A 73 9.12 -4.62 3.48
N MET A 74 8.24 -3.73 3.95
CA MET A 74 6.78 -3.86 3.76
C MET A 74 6.39 -3.89 2.28
N LYS A 75 7.04 -3.11 1.40
CA LYS A 75 6.80 -3.19 -0.05
C LYS A 75 7.12 -4.57 -0.61
N PHE A 76 8.25 -5.15 -0.21
CA PHE A 76 8.60 -6.50 -0.64
C PHE A 76 7.66 -7.55 -0.07
N LEU A 77 7.20 -7.41 1.18
CA LEU A 77 6.22 -8.33 1.78
C LEU A 77 4.87 -8.26 1.07
N LEU A 78 4.39 -7.06 0.69
CA LEU A 78 3.17 -6.89 -0.09
C LEU A 78 3.30 -7.49 -1.50
N LEU A 79 4.47 -7.31 -2.14
CA LEU A 79 4.74 -7.80 -3.48
C LEU A 79 4.95 -9.31 -3.54
N LEU A 80 5.71 -9.88 -2.61
CA LEU A 80 6.12 -11.29 -2.59
C LEU A 80 5.09 -12.17 -1.88
N ASN A 81 3.81 -12.01 -2.19
CA ASN A 81 2.76 -12.83 -1.60
C ASN A 81 2.75 -14.26 -2.23
N PRO A 82 3.07 -15.32 -1.49
CA PRO A 82 3.11 -16.68 -2.01
C PRO A 82 1.73 -17.29 -2.27
N ASP A 83 0.66 -16.68 -1.76
CA ASP A 83 -0.72 -17.16 -1.91
C ASP A 83 -1.39 -16.68 -3.21
N VAL A 84 -0.69 -15.85 -3.99
CA VAL A 84 -1.19 -15.44 -5.30
C VAL A 84 -1.27 -16.64 -6.24
N ARG A 85 -2.46 -16.86 -6.79
CA ARG A 85 -2.74 -18.03 -7.64
C ARG A 85 -1.97 -17.99 -8.95
N GLY A 86 -1.47 -19.17 -9.35
CA GLY A 86 -0.83 -19.38 -10.65
C GLY A 86 0.58 -18.81 -10.78
N ILE A 87 1.28 -18.51 -9.68
CA ILE A 87 2.73 -18.30 -9.71
C ILE A 87 3.41 -19.60 -10.16
N THR A 88 4.24 -19.53 -11.21
CA THR A 88 5.00 -20.69 -11.70
C THR A 88 6.14 -21.07 -10.76
N ASN A 89 6.96 -20.10 -10.35
CA ASN A 89 8.07 -20.32 -9.43
C ASN A 89 7.71 -19.84 -8.01
N ARG A 90 6.80 -20.58 -7.34
CA ARG A 90 6.36 -20.24 -5.98
C ARG A 90 7.51 -20.31 -4.97
N LYS A 91 8.46 -21.22 -5.16
CA LYS A 91 9.61 -21.42 -4.26
C LYS A 91 10.41 -20.13 -4.08
N THR A 92 10.80 -19.46 -5.17
CA THR A 92 11.54 -18.19 -5.08
C THR A 92 10.73 -17.07 -4.42
N VAL A 93 9.41 -17.06 -4.57
CA VAL A 93 8.56 -16.06 -3.88
C VAL A 93 8.54 -16.30 -2.38
N VAL A 94 8.38 -17.56 -1.96
CA VAL A 94 8.43 -17.96 -0.54
C VAL A 94 9.79 -17.61 0.06
N GLU A 95 10.89 -18.02 -0.57
CA GLU A 95 12.25 -17.73 -0.10
C GLU A 95 12.50 -16.22 0.03
N GLY A 96 12.06 -15.43 -0.96
CA GLY A 96 12.16 -13.98 -0.91
C GLY A 96 11.34 -13.37 0.23
N TYR A 97 10.11 -13.84 0.43
CA TYR A 97 9.22 -13.38 1.50
C TYR A 97 9.81 -13.69 2.88
N GLU A 98 10.28 -14.92 3.10
CA GLU A 98 10.93 -15.36 4.35
C GLU A 98 12.21 -14.56 4.64
N ASN A 99 13.05 -14.33 3.62
CA ASN A 99 14.27 -13.54 3.77
C ASN A 99 13.97 -12.09 4.19
N VAL A 100 12.94 -11.47 3.59
CA VAL A 100 12.54 -10.10 3.95
C VAL A 100 11.93 -10.05 5.35
N GLN A 101 11.15 -11.05 5.76
CA GLN A 101 10.66 -11.15 7.14
C GLN A 101 11.80 -11.27 8.14
N ALA A 102 12.78 -12.14 7.89
CA ALA A 102 13.94 -12.30 8.75
C ALA A 102 14.77 -11.00 8.85
N ALA A 103 14.99 -10.32 7.72
CA ALA A 103 15.69 -9.04 7.68
C ALA A 103 14.94 -7.94 8.45
N LEU A 104 13.62 -7.85 8.29
CA LEU A 104 12.80 -6.88 9.02
C LEU A 104 12.80 -7.17 10.53
N LEU A 105 12.72 -8.44 10.94
CA LEU A 105 12.81 -8.82 12.34
C LEU A 105 14.14 -8.39 12.95
N ASP A 106 15.27 -8.77 12.33
CA ASP A 106 16.61 -8.39 12.78
C ASP A 106 16.78 -6.86 12.84
N TYR A 107 16.32 -6.17 11.81
CA TYR A 107 16.35 -4.71 11.73
C TYR A 107 15.58 -4.04 12.88
N THR A 108 14.35 -4.49 13.15
CA THR A 108 13.54 -3.90 14.23
C THR A 108 14.12 -4.17 15.62
N LEU A 109 14.67 -5.36 15.86
CA LEU A 109 15.31 -5.70 17.13
C LEU A 109 16.60 -4.91 17.36
N THR A 110 17.40 -4.73 16.31
CA THR A 110 18.72 -4.08 16.39
C THR A 110 18.62 -2.56 16.40
N CYS A 111 17.82 -1.97 15.49
CA CYS A 111 17.75 -0.52 15.31
C CYS A 111 16.66 0.13 16.17
N TYR A 112 15.64 -0.61 16.60
CA TYR A 112 14.52 -0.10 17.38
C TYR A 112 14.23 -0.90 18.67
N PRO A 113 15.24 -1.22 19.51
CA PRO A 113 15.03 -2.03 20.72
C PRO A 113 14.09 -1.36 21.75
N SER A 114 13.86 -0.04 21.63
CA SER A 114 12.94 0.72 22.46
C SER A 114 11.47 0.65 22.03
N VAL A 115 11.17 0.09 20.85
CA VAL A 115 9.79 0.00 20.33
C VAL A 115 9.31 -1.45 20.49
N PRO A 116 8.49 -1.75 21.51
CA PRO A 116 8.09 -3.13 21.80
C PRO A 116 7.22 -3.71 20.69
N ASP A 117 7.52 -4.96 20.32
CA ASP A 117 6.81 -5.74 19.30
C ASP A 117 6.70 -5.05 17.93
N LYS A 118 7.68 -4.18 17.58
CA LYS A 118 7.65 -3.42 16.33
C LYS A 118 7.43 -4.30 15.11
N PHE A 119 8.18 -5.41 14.99
CA PHE A 119 8.01 -6.37 13.90
C PHE A 119 6.58 -6.88 13.75
N SER A 120 6.02 -7.46 14.82
CA SER A 120 4.66 -8.03 14.81
C SER A 120 3.59 -6.97 14.51
N LYS A 121 3.76 -5.77 15.06
CA LYS A 121 2.85 -4.65 14.81
C LYS A 121 2.92 -4.16 13.37
N LEU A 122 4.10 -4.06 12.76
CA LEU A 122 4.25 -3.75 11.33
C LEU A 122 3.57 -4.81 10.45
N LEU A 123 3.71 -6.10 10.78
CA LEU A 123 3.01 -7.16 10.06
C LEU A 123 1.48 -7.07 10.20
N SER A 124 0.96 -6.59 11.34
CA SER A 124 -0.48 -6.37 11.51
C SER A 124 -1.02 -5.20 10.68
N ILE A 125 -0.18 -4.28 10.21
CA ILE A 125 -0.60 -3.18 9.32
C ILE A 125 -0.90 -3.69 7.91
N ILE A 126 -0.22 -4.74 7.45
CA ILE A 126 -0.40 -5.32 6.10
C ILE A 126 -1.87 -5.67 5.78
N PRO A 127 -2.59 -6.45 6.62
CA PRO A 127 -4.00 -6.75 6.34
C PRO A 127 -4.92 -5.52 6.40
N GLU A 128 -4.58 -4.50 7.19
CA GLU A 128 -5.36 -3.25 7.22
C GLU A 128 -5.18 -2.46 5.91
N ILE A 129 -3.95 -2.36 5.39
CA ILE A 129 -3.67 -1.79 4.06
C ILE A 129 -4.45 -2.55 3.00
N HIS A 130 -4.46 -3.88 3.05
CA HIS A 130 -5.18 -4.71 2.10
C HIS A 130 -6.69 -4.43 2.09
N GLY A 131 -7.30 -4.31 3.28
CA GLY A 131 -8.72 -3.97 3.41
C GLY A 131 -9.07 -2.61 2.82
N MET A 132 -8.20 -1.61 3.02
CA MET A 132 -8.39 -0.27 2.45
C MET A 132 -8.22 -0.26 0.94
N ALA A 133 -7.17 -0.92 0.44
CA ALA A 133 -6.87 -1.05 -0.99
C ALA A 133 -8.02 -1.75 -1.75
N ALA A 134 -8.56 -2.84 -1.21
CA ALA A 134 -9.68 -3.57 -1.82
C ALA A 134 -10.94 -2.71 -1.99
N ARG A 135 -11.26 -1.86 -1.01
CA ARG A 135 -12.40 -0.91 -1.11
C ARG A 135 -12.14 0.15 -2.18
N GLY A 136 -10.91 0.64 -2.27
CA GLY A 136 -10.48 1.57 -3.31
C GLY A 136 -10.57 0.98 -4.71
N GLU A 137 -10.09 -0.26 -4.91
CA GLU A 137 -10.19 -0.97 -6.19
C GLU A 137 -11.63 -1.12 -6.65
N GLU A 138 -12.55 -1.51 -5.77
CA GLU A 138 -13.96 -1.64 -6.10
C GLU A 138 -14.55 -0.29 -6.54
N HIS A 139 -14.22 0.79 -5.83
CA HIS A 139 -14.66 2.13 -6.21
C HIS A 139 -14.15 2.55 -7.59
N LEU A 140 -12.84 2.39 -7.83
CA LEU A 140 -12.21 2.74 -9.11
C LEU A 140 -12.80 1.93 -10.26
N TYR A 141 -13.11 0.65 -10.04
CA TYR A 141 -13.76 -0.19 -11.02
C TYR A 141 -15.19 0.28 -11.34
N ILE A 142 -15.99 0.61 -10.33
CA ILE A 142 -17.35 1.15 -10.54
C ILE A 142 -17.29 2.46 -11.36
N LYS A 143 -16.34 3.35 -11.03
CA LYS A 143 -16.10 4.59 -11.79
C LYS A 143 -15.69 4.31 -13.24
N HIS A 144 -14.87 3.29 -13.47
CA HIS A 144 -14.50 2.87 -14.81
C HIS A 144 -15.72 2.37 -15.61
N CYS A 145 -16.53 1.49 -15.04
CA CYS A 145 -17.77 0.99 -15.65
C CYS A 145 -18.76 2.11 -16.00
N ALA A 146 -18.77 3.19 -15.21
CA ALA A 146 -19.57 4.39 -15.46
C ALA A 146 -18.99 5.32 -16.55
N GLY A 147 -17.88 4.96 -17.19
CA GLY A 147 -17.24 5.77 -18.23
C GLY A 147 -16.54 7.03 -17.71
N SER A 148 -16.25 7.10 -16.40
CA SER A 148 -15.68 8.30 -15.77
C SER A 148 -14.18 8.47 -15.97
N ALA A 149 -13.50 7.53 -16.63
CA ALA A 149 -12.05 7.55 -16.81
C ALA A 149 -11.61 6.91 -18.15
N PRO A 150 -10.45 7.32 -18.71
CA PRO A 150 -9.91 6.73 -19.93
C PRO A 150 -9.69 5.21 -19.81
N SER A 151 -10.07 4.47 -20.85
CA SER A 151 -10.06 3.00 -20.86
C SER A 151 -8.70 2.38 -21.25
N GLN A 152 -7.87 3.10 -21.99
CA GLN A 152 -6.59 2.61 -22.52
C GLN A 152 -5.42 3.01 -21.60
N THR A 153 -5.48 2.62 -20.33
CA THR A 153 -4.45 2.94 -19.35
C THR A 153 -3.97 1.70 -18.60
N LEU A 154 -2.73 1.76 -18.08
CA LEU A 154 -2.19 0.72 -17.21
C LEU A 154 -3.09 0.49 -15.98
N LEU A 155 -3.66 1.55 -15.41
CA LEU A 155 -4.57 1.44 -14.27
C LEU A 155 -5.78 0.53 -14.58
N MET A 156 -6.37 0.68 -15.77
CA MET A 156 -7.49 -0.17 -16.18
C MET A 156 -7.07 -1.61 -16.47
N GLU A 157 -5.87 -1.81 -17.04
CA GLU A 157 -5.30 -3.15 -17.19
C GLU A 157 -5.15 -3.85 -15.82
N MET A 158 -4.65 -3.13 -14.81
CA MET A 158 -4.46 -3.64 -13.46
C MET A 158 -5.78 -3.93 -12.75
N LEU A 159 -6.80 -3.05 -12.90
CA LEU A 159 -8.14 -3.26 -12.36
C LEU A 159 -8.84 -4.49 -12.97
N HIS A 160 -8.67 -4.73 -14.27
CA HIS A 160 -9.25 -5.89 -14.95
C HIS A 160 -8.54 -7.21 -14.61
N ALA A 161 -7.25 -7.18 -14.29
CA ALA A 161 -6.46 -8.37 -14.06
C ALA A 161 -6.94 -9.22 -12.87
N LYS A 162 -7.49 -8.59 -11.82
CA LYS A 162 -8.00 -9.28 -10.61
C LYS A 162 -9.40 -9.90 -10.78
N ARG A 163 -10.10 -9.60 -11.88
CA ARG A 163 -11.46 -10.08 -12.15
C ARG A 163 -11.52 -11.22 -13.18
N LYS A 164 -10.37 -11.72 -13.62
CA LYS A 164 -10.23 -12.90 -14.48
C LYS A 164 -9.87 -14.13 -13.64
#